data_AF-A0A2N6BD77-F1
#
_entry.id   AF-A0A2N6BD77-F1
#
_cell.length_a   1.000
_cell.length_b   1.000
_cell.length_c   1.000
_cell.angle_alpha   90.00
_cell.angle_beta   90.00
_cell.angle_gamma   90.00
#
_symmetry.space_group_name_H-M   'P 1'
#
loop_
_entity.id
_entity.type
_entity.pdbx_description
1 polymer ?
#
loop_
_entity_poly.entity_id
_entity_poly.type
_entity_poly.pdbx_seq_one_letter_code
_entity_poly.pdbx_strand_id
1 'polypeptide(L)'
;MRPWLAGVLVLTGLAAAAPARAGYSLCNETSYVLEAAVGQTTDNGITTQGWLQVLPGACRTVIKDKLDRSPLYLYARTPKLYDQVLKRFSGGKRLCVSTGDFTITRASTCTDPAHSYENFIEITPRKDDWQTSLTEEEGYKNDGAALAGIQRLLGMAGYDVGAIDGVAGAMTNRVLEDFMAKAGLEDAAPTSPEVVRALIAVVRKRQTKSGLQVCNETRHLVWTTIGLHQGENIVTRGWYRVL
;
A
#
# COMPACT_ATOMS: atom_id res chain seq x y z
N MET A 1 51.08 -51.10 31.51
CA MET A 1 50.00 -51.02 30.50
C MET A 1 49.37 -49.64 30.63
N ARG A 2 49.57 -48.74 29.64
CA ARG A 2 49.09 -47.34 29.63
C ARG A 2 47.79 -47.28 28.81
N PRO A 3 46.66 -46.76 29.32
CA PRO A 3 45.54 -46.40 28.46
C PRO A 3 45.68 -44.95 27.97
N TRP A 4 45.37 -44.78 26.69
CA TRP A 4 45.45 -43.57 25.88
C TRP A 4 44.40 -42.51 26.26
N LEU A 5 44.79 -41.24 26.18
CA LEU A 5 43.89 -40.08 26.14
C LEU A 5 43.35 -39.90 24.71
N ALA A 6 42.03 -40.01 24.53
CA ALA A 6 41.36 -39.68 23.27
C ALA A 6 41.00 -38.19 23.26
N GLY A 7 41.64 -37.42 22.38
CA GLY A 7 41.34 -36.01 22.15
C GLY A 7 40.07 -35.83 21.32
N VAL A 8 39.13 -35.03 21.82
CA VAL A 8 37.93 -34.61 21.10
C VAL A 8 38.29 -33.42 20.21
N LEU A 9 38.25 -33.62 18.89
CA LEU A 9 38.46 -32.57 17.89
C LEU A 9 37.12 -31.85 17.65
N VAL A 10 36.96 -30.63 18.17
CA VAL A 10 35.80 -29.77 17.90
C VAL A 10 36.00 -29.13 16.52
N LEU A 11 35.30 -29.63 15.50
CA LEU A 11 35.18 -28.97 14.20
C LEU A 11 34.21 -27.78 14.32
N THR A 12 34.75 -26.57 14.40
CA THR A 12 33.98 -25.33 14.21
C THR A 12 33.67 -25.16 12.72
N GLY A 13 32.43 -25.47 12.32
CA GLY A 13 31.94 -25.19 10.98
C GLY A 13 31.81 -23.69 10.73
N LEU A 14 32.63 -23.15 9.83
CA LEU A 14 32.43 -21.81 9.27
C LEU A 14 31.16 -21.82 8.40
N ALA A 15 30.06 -21.31 8.95
CA ALA A 15 28.88 -20.98 8.16
C ALA A 15 29.24 -19.83 7.21
N ALA A 16 29.34 -20.14 5.91
CA ALA A 16 29.45 -19.12 4.87
C ALA A 16 28.15 -18.30 4.86
N ALA A 17 28.19 -17.08 5.40
CA ALA A 17 27.10 -16.12 5.24
C ALA A 17 26.97 -15.80 3.74
N ALA A 18 25.90 -16.28 3.11
CA ALA A 18 25.57 -15.85 1.76
C ALA A 18 25.45 -14.32 1.76
N PRO A 19 25.99 -13.61 0.75
CA PRO A 19 25.87 -12.16 0.69
C PRO A 19 24.38 -11.82 0.67
N ALA A 20 23.94 -11.04 1.66
CA ALA A 20 22.60 -10.49 1.67
C ALA A 20 22.47 -9.59 0.44
N ARG A 21 21.70 -10.04 -0.56
CA ARG A 21 21.27 -9.18 -1.67
C ARG A 21 20.39 -8.09 -1.05
N ALA A 22 20.91 -6.86 -1.00
CA ALA A 22 20.14 -5.72 -0.52
C ALA A 22 19.08 -5.36 -1.57
N GLY A 23 17.85 -5.83 -1.36
CA GLY A 23 16.68 -5.35 -2.09
C GLY A 23 16.29 -3.95 -1.61
N TYR A 24 15.52 -3.23 -2.42
CA TYR A 24 15.03 -1.89 -2.06
C TYR A 24 13.66 -2.01 -1.39
N SER A 25 13.52 -1.37 -0.23
CA SER A 25 12.33 -1.45 0.62
C SER A 25 11.58 -0.12 0.68
N LEU A 26 10.27 -0.21 0.57
CA LEU A 26 9.36 0.92 0.72
C LEU A 26 8.58 0.75 2.03
N CYS A 27 8.74 1.70 2.95
CA CYS A 27 8.00 1.75 4.20
C CYS A 27 6.84 2.73 4.09
N ASN A 28 5.68 2.33 4.61
CA ASN A 28 4.49 3.17 4.64
C ASN A 28 4.29 3.69 6.06
N GLU A 29 4.79 4.90 6.32
CA GLU A 29 4.60 5.64 7.57
C GLU A 29 3.38 6.57 7.47
N THR A 30 2.37 6.16 6.71
CA THR A 30 1.08 6.83 6.61
C THR A 30 -0.03 5.95 7.18
N SER A 31 -1.14 6.57 7.53
CA SER A 31 -2.39 5.96 7.93
C SER A 31 -3.24 5.49 6.74
N TYR A 32 -2.69 5.48 5.51
CA TYR A 32 -3.37 5.03 4.31
C TYR A 32 -2.76 3.73 3.80
N VAL A 33 -3.58 2.81 3.29
CA VAL A 33 -3.07 1.76 2.41
C VAL A 33 -2.59 2.41 1.12
N LEU A 34 -1.40 2.06 0.66
CA LEU A 34 -0.82 2.61 -0.56
C LEU A 34 -0.67 1.53 -1.63
N GLU A 35 -0.88 1.93 -2.88
CA GLU A 35 -0.52 1.19 -4.08
C GLU A 35 0.70 1.86 -4.69
N ALA A 36 1.82 1.13 -4.76
CA ALA A 36 3.08 1.63 -5.30
C ALA A 36 3.40 1.03 -6.67
N ALA A 37 3.96 1.85 -7.55
CA ALA A 37 4.65 1.44 -8.75
C ALA A 37 6.12 1.85 -8.62
N VAL A 38 7.03 0.96 -9.02
CA VAL A 38 8.47 1.23 -9.00
C VAL A 38 9.07 1.06 -10.38
N GLY A 39 10.05 1.90 -10.69
CA GLY A 39 10.83 1.84 -11.93
C GLY A 39 12.29 1.57 -11.65
N GLN A 40 12.90 0.70 -12.45
CA GLN A 40 14.33 0.43 -12.44
C GLN A 40 14.92 0.74 -13.81
N THR A 41 16.10 1.35 -13.82
CA THR A 41 16.87 1.50 -15.06
C THR A 41 17.49 0.15 -15.42
N THR A 42 17.27 -0.30 -16.65
CA THR A 42 17.82 -1.55 -17.20
C THR A 42 18.49 -1.24 -18.54
N ASP A 43 19.20 -2.22 -19.12
CA ASP A 43 19.81 -2.09 -20.45
C ASP A 43 18.80 -1.71 -21.54
N ASN A 44 17.54 -2.10 -21.36
CA ASN A 44 16.44 -1.81 -22.29
C ASN A 44 15.68 -0.53 -21.94
N GLY A 45 16.25 0.37 -21.15
CA GLY A 45 15.61 1.58 -20.63
C GLY A 45 14.92 1.35 -19.29
N ILE A 46 13.99 2.24 -18.92
CA ILE A 46 13.31 2.16 -17.62
C ILE A 46 12.21 1.09 -17.70
N THR A 47 12.25 0.14 -16.77
CA THR A 47 11.20 -0.88 -16.59
C THR A 47 10.41 -0.55 -15.33
N THR A 48 9.09 -0.39 -15.46
CA THR A 48 8.17 -0.12 -14.34
C THR A 48 7.34 -1.34 -13.99
N GLN A 49 7.11 -1.58 -12.69
CA GLN A 49 6.28 -2.65 -12.16
C GLN A 49 5.37 -2.15 -11.03
N GLY A 50 4.17 -2.72 -10.93
CA GLY A 50 3.14 -2.34 -9.94
C GLY A 50 1.87 -3.17 -10.17
N TRP A 51 0.78 -2.99 -9.43
CA TRP A 51 0.65 -2.16 -8.24
C TRP A 51 0.96 -2.97 -6.98
N LEU A 52 1.97 -2.55 -6.24
CA LEU A 52 2.39 -3.20 -5.01
C LEU A 52 1.66 -2.56 -3.82
N GLN A 53 0.80 -3.33 -3.16
CA GLN A 53 0.16 -2.86 -1.92
C GLN A 53 1.17 -2.76 -0.77
N VAL A 54 1.19 -1.62 -0.08
CA VAL A 54 1.96 -1.41 1.16
C VAL A 54 1.00 -0.94 2.25
N LEU A 55 0.86 -1.74 3.30
CA LEU A 55 -0.06 -1.48 4.40
C LEU A 55 0.50 -0.40 5.35
N PRO A 56 -0.36 0.37 6.05
CA PRO A 56 0.06 1.29 7.10
C PRO A 56 1.01 0.63 8.10
N GLY A 57 2.12 1.30 8.42
CA GLY A 57 3.17 0.84 9.33
C GLY A 57 4.06 -0.29 8.80
N ALA A 58 3.79 -0.83 7.61
CA ALA A 58 4.57 -1.93 7.04
C ALA A 58 5.69 -1.45 6.10
N CYS A 59 6.78 -2.21 6.07
CA CYS A 59 7.82 -2.11 5.05
C CYS A 59 7.73 -3.29 4.08
N ARG A 60 7.77 -3.00 2.78
CA ARG A 60 7.74 -4.02 1.73
C ARG A 60 8.96 -3.87 0.83
N THR A 61 9.70 -4.96 0.60
CA THR A 61 10.72 -5.00 -0.46
C THR A 61 10.03 -4.94 -1.82
N VAL A 62 10.23 -3.83 -2.54
CA VAL A 62 9.58 -3.53 -3.82
C VAL A 62 10.48 -3.82 -5.02
N ILE A 63 11.80 -3.92 -4.80
CA ILE A 63 12.78 -4.38 -5.79
C ILE A 63 13.64 -5.44 -5.12
N LYS A 64 13.72 -6.62 -5.74
CA LYS A 64 14.49 -7.76 -5.22
C LYS A 64 15.86 -7.91 -5.90
N ASP A 65 16.03 -7.28 -7.05
CA ASP A 65 17.21 -7.44 -7.88
C ASP A 65 18.43 -6.72 -7.29
N LYS A 66 19.61 -7.06 -7.81
CA LYS A 66 20.85 -6.41 -7.38
C LYS A 66 20.79 -4.94 -7.74
N LEU A 67 20.85 -4.09 -6.72
CA LEU A 67 20.89 -2.65 -6.90
C LEU A 67 22.31 -2.22 -7.31
N ASP A 68 22.40 -1.47 -8.39
CA ASP A 68 23.65 -1.03 -9.03
C ASP A 68 23.90 0.48 -8.87
N ARG A 69 23.17 1.13 -7.95
CA ARG A 69 23.15 2.58 -7.70
C ARG A 69 22.55 3.42 -8.83
N SER A 70 21.95 2.80 -9.84
CA SER A 70 21.14 3.54 -10.81
C SER A 70 19.94 4.22 -10.11
N PRO A 71 19.46 5.35 -10.64
CA PRO A 71 18.24 5.98 -10.12
C PRO A 71 17.07 5.00 -10.16
N LEU A 72 16.34 4.95 -9.04
CA LEU A 72 15.08 4.26 -8.89
C LEU A 72 13.95 5.26 -9.07
N TYR A 73 12.81 4.78 -9.53
CA TYR A 73 11.63 5.60 -9.71
C TYR A 73 10.52 5.08 -8.83
N LEU A 74 9.83 5.96 -8.12
CA LEU A 74 8.74 5.59 -7.23
C LEU A 74 7.52 6.45 -7.51
N TYR A 75 6.38 5.81 -7.67
CA TYR A 75 5.08 6.46 -7.59
C TYR A 75 4.22 5.68 -6.61
N ALA A 76 3.48 6.36 -5.75
CA ALA A 76 2.50 5.70 -4.90
C ALA A 76 1.22 6.52 -4.79
N ARG A 77 0.09 5.84 -4.63
CA ARG A 77 -1.22 6.47 -4.46
C ARG A 77 -2.09 5.70 -3.48
N THR A 78 -3.11 6.35 -2.95
CA THR A 78 -4.21 5.64 -2.29
C THR A 78 -5.01 4.82 -3.30
N PRO A 79 -5.44 3.58 -2.95
CA PRO A 79 -6.40 2.84 -3.76
C PRO A 79 -7.76 3.56 -3.76
N LYS A 80 -8.61 3.21 -4.72
CA LYS A 80 -10.00 3.69 -4.81
C LYS A 80 -10.82 3.46 -3.53
N LEU A 81 -10.39 2.54 -2.66
CA LEU A 81 -10.94 2.38 -1.31
C LEU A 81 -11.15 3.71 -0.59
N TYR A 82 -10.28 4.71 -0.80
CA TYR A 82 -10.34 5.99 -0.12
C TYR A 82 -11.10 7.09 -0.87
N ASP A 83 -11.82 6.79 -1.97
CA ASP A 83 -12.62 7.60 -2.93
C ASP A 83 -12.67 9.15 -2.82
N GLN A 84 -12.70 9.72 -1.61
CA GLN A 84 -12.67 11.16 -1.32
C GLN A 84 -11.26 11.73 -1.10
N VAL A 85 -10.30 10.90 -0.66
CA VAL A 85 -8.92 11.31 -0.36
C VAL A 85 -7.95 10.63 -1.30
N LEU A 86 -7.35 11.45 -2.16
CA LEU A 86 -6.39 11.00 -3.14
C LEU A 86 -5.00 11.49 -2.77
N LYS A 87 -4.34 10.72 -1.91
CA LYS A 87 -2.95 10.98 -1.57
C LYS A 87 -2.05 10.38 -2.64
N ARG A 88 -1.14 11.20 -3.17
CA ARG A 88 -0.16 10.80 -4.18
C ARG A 88 1.23 11.16 -3.71
N PHE A 89 2.15 10.23 -3.92
CA PHE A 89 3.58 10.43 -3.80
C PHE A 89 4.12 10.43 -5.23
N SER A 90 4.32 11.63 -5.76
CA SER A 90 4.66 11.86 -7.16
C SER A 90 5.76 12.90 -7.30
N GLY A 91 6.55 12.77 -8.36
CA GLY A 91 7.65 13.67 -8.70
C GLY A 91 7.48 14.28 -10.09
N GLY A 92 8.58 14.36 -10.85
CA GLY A 92 8.58 14.95 -12.19
C GLY A 92 8.80 13.96 -13.33
N LYS A 93 9.19 12.71 -13.05
CA LYS A 93 9.54 11.73 -14.10
C LYS A 93 8.29 11.04 -14.63
N ARG A 94 7.89 11.35 -15.86
CA ARG A 94 6.75 10.70 -16.51
C ARG A 94 7.10 9.29 -16.95
N LEU A 95 6.42 8.28 -16.39
CA LEU A 95 6.57 6.87 -16.78
C LEU A 95 5.20 6.18 -16.89
N CYS A 96 5.16 5.10 -17.65
CA CYS A 96 3.95 4.32 -17.87
C CYS A 96 3.59 3.45 -16.68
N VAL A 97 2.29 3.35 -16.43
CA VAL A 97 1.68 2.34 -15.55
C VAL A 97 0.52 1.68 -16.29
N SER A 98 0.09 0.52 -15.83
CA SER A 98 -1.14 -0.13 -16.29
C SER A 98 -2.10 -0.40 -15.14
N THR A 99 -3.27 -0.93 -15.45
CA THR A 99 -4.25 -1.42 -14.47
C THR A 99 -3.87 -2.81 -13.99
N GLY A 100 -4.19 -3.14 -12.74
CA GLY A 100 -3.86 -4.45 -12.15
C GLY A 100 -2.36 -4.64 -11.93
N ASP A 101 -1.92 -5.89 -11.82
CA ASP A 101 -0.50 -6.20 -11.76
C ASP A 101 0.13 -6.08 -13.16
N PHE A 102 1.26 -5.40 -13.27
CA PHE A 102 1.91 -5.06 -14.53
C PHE A 102 3.43 -5.03 -14.42
N THR A 103 4.06 -5.20 -15.57
CA THR A 103 5.48 -4.91 -15.80
C THR A 103 5.62 -4.37 -17.21
N ILE A 104 6.17 -3.17 -17.36
CA ILE A 104 6.30 -2.46 -18.64
C ILE A 104 7.76 -2.13 -18.84
N THR A 105 8.37 -2.64 -19.90
CA THR A 105 9.71 -2.24 -20.35
C THR A 105 9.62 -0.98 -21.20
N ARG A 106 10.71 -0.21 -21.30
CA ARG A 106 10.75 1.08 -22.06
C ARG A 106 9.63 2.05 -21.64
N ALA A 107 9.34 2.13 -20.34
CA ALA A 107 8.23 2.87 -19.77
C ALA A 107 8.30 4.40 -19.91
N SER A 108 9.31 4.95 -20.59
CA SER A 108 9.40 6.38 -20.92
C SER A 108 8.40 6.80 -22.02
N THR A 109 7.88 5.86 -22.81
CA THR A 109 6.92 6.14 -23.88
C THR A 109 5.75 5.15 -23.84
N CYS A 110 4.55 5.64 -23.55
CA CYS A 110 3.35 4.78 -23.47
C CYS A 110 2.76 4.63 -24.85
N THR A 111 3.04 3.50 -25.50
CA THR A 111 2.53 3.17 -26.84
C THR A 111 1.24 2.36 -26.81
N ASP A 112 1.01 1.60 -25.74
CA ASP A 112 -0.21 0.82 -25.55
C ASP A 112 -1.35 1.71 -25.02
N PRO A 113 -2.57 1.69 -25.62
CA PRO A 113 -3.74 2.40 -25.11
C PRO A 113 -4.15 2.03 -23.68
N ALA A 114 -3.77 0.85 -23.19
CA ALA A 114 -4.00 0.43 -21.81
C ALA A 114 -3.01 1.08 -20.82
N HIS A 115 -1.93 1.71 -21.30
CA HIS A 115 -0.95 2.38 -20.47
C HIS A 115 -1.32 3.85 -20.25
N SER A 116 -1.13 4.33 -19.02
CA SER A 116 -1.28 5.73 -18.67
C SER A 116 0.02 6.28 -18.08
N TYR A 117 0.26 7.58 -18.27
CA TYR A 117 1.39 8.25 -17.64
C TYR A 117 1.09 8.61 -16.18
N GLU A 118 2.04 8.33 -15.30
CA GLU A 118 2.09 8.86 -13.94
C GLU A 118 3.43 9.56 -13.71
N ASN A 119 3.49 10.42 -12.68
CA ASN A 119 4.65 11.25 -12.39
C ASN A 119 5.45 10.65 -11.23
N PHE A 120 6.49 9.89 -11.54
CA PHE A 120 7.35 9.23 -10.56
C PHE A 120 8.35 10.21 -9.93
N ILE A 121 8.65 9.96 -8.66
CA ILE A 121 9.78 10.52 -7.93
C ILE A 121 11.03 9.78 -8.38
N GLU A 122 12.07 10.51 -8.76
CA GLU A 122 13.39 9.94 -8.99
C GLU A 122 14.14 9.89 -7.65
N ILE A 123 14.56 8.70 -7.26
CA ILE A 123 15.27 8.42 -6.03
C ILE A 123 16.68 7.97 -6.40
N THR A 124 17.68 8.65 -5.88
CA THR A 124 19.08 8.26 -6.01
C THR A 124 19.51 7.62 -4.69
N PRO A 125 19.57 6.28 -4.59
CA PRO A 125 19.90 5.61 -3.34
C PRO A 125 21.31 6.01 -2.87
N ARG A 126 21.45 6.33 -1.58
CA ARG A 126 22.77 6.58 -1.00
C ARG A 126 23.44 5.24 -0.68
N LYS A 127 24.77 5.27 -0.49
CA LYS A 127 25.52 4.07 -0.12
C LYS A 127 24.92 3.48 1.17
N ASP A 128 24.53 2.20 1.10
CA ASP A 128 23.93 1.43 2.19
C ASP A 128 22.53 1.91 2.65
N ASP A 129 21.89 2.80 1.88
CA ASP A 129 20.53 3.29 2.11
C ASP A 129 19.59 2.78 1.01
N TRP A 130 18.97 1.63 1.28
CA TRP A 130 18.08 0.93 0.35
C TRP A 130 16.62 0.97 0.80
N GLN A 131 16.26 2.01 1.55
CA GLN A 131 14.91 2.16 2.07
C GLN A 131 14.37 3.56 1.78
N THR A 132 13.07 3.68 1.58
CA THR A 132 12.39 4.97 1.60
C THR A 132 11.08 4.85 2.35
N SER A 133 10.81 5.82 3.21
CA SER A 133 9.55 5.92 3.95
C SER A 133 8.65 6.94 3.28
N LEU A 134 7.41 6.54 3.01
CA LEU A 134 6.33 7.44 2.62
C LEU A 134 5.65 7.94 3.89
N THR A 135 5.66 9.25 4.08
CA THR A 135 5.22 9.89 5.32
C THR A 135 3.99 10.77 5.11
N GLU A 136 3.49 11.32 6.21
CA GLU A 136 2.40 12.29 6.20
C GLU A 136 2.60 13.40 7.20
N GLU A 137 1.72 14.41 7.18
CA GLU A 137 1.87 15.62 7.98
C GLU A 137 1.87 15.31 9.48
N GLU A 138 1.03 14.36 9.89
CA GLU A 138 0.92 13.88 11.26
C GLU A 138 2.20 13.19 11.76
N GLY A 139 3.11 12.79 10.84
CA GLY A 139 4.45 12.35 11.20
C GLY A 139 4.53 11.00 11.93
N TYR A 140 3.58 10.10 11.70
CA TYR A 140 3.58 8.77 12.31
C TYR A 140 4.86 7.95 12.01
N LYS A 141 5.10 6.93 12.83
CA LYS A 141 6.20 5.97 12.67
C LYS A 141 5.71 4.55 12.92
N ASN A 142 6.14 3.60 12.09
CA ASN A 142 5.97 2.15 12.29
C ASN A 142 4.56 1.78 12.82
N ASP A 143 4.48 1.22 14.03
CA ASP A 143 3.22 0.80 14.67
C ASP A 143 2.21 1.92 14.87
N GLY A 144 2.67 3.17 15.07
CA GLY A 144 1.77 4.33 15.12
C GLY A 144 1.08 4.57 13.78
N ALA A 145 1.79 4.37 12.65
CA ALA A 145 1.18 4.44 11.33
C ALA A 145 0.21 3.27 11.09
N ALA A 146 0.56 2.06 11.56
CA ALA A 146 -0.33 0.89 11.51
C ALA A 146 -1.64 1.15 12.26
N LEU A 147 -1.54 1.66 13.49
CA LEU A 147 -2.69 1.96 14.33
C LEU A 147 -3.54 3.11 13.79
N ALA A 148 -2.92 4.16 13.28
CA ALA A 148 -3.63 5.25 12.61
C ALA A 148 -4.37 4.74 11.35
N GLY A 149 -3.76 3.80 10.62
CA GLY A 149 -4.40 3.11 9.51
C GLY A 149 -5.63 2.29 9.94
N ILE A 150 -5.55 1.59 11.06
CA ILE A 150 -6.66 0.85 11.66
C ILE A 150 -7.78 1.79 12.08
N GLN A 151 -7.48 2.87 12.81
CA GLN A 151 -8.46 3.89 13.20
C GLN A 151 -9.19 4.41 11.97
N ARG A 152 -8.47 4.81 10.92
CA ARG A 152 -9.10 5.27 9.67
C ARG A 152 -10.02 4.22 9.07
N LEU A 153 -9.56 2.98 8.92
CA LEU A 153 -10.33 1.91 8.30
C LEU A 153 -11.56 1.53 9.13
N LEU A 154 -11.47 1.53 10.46
CA LEU A 154 -12.60 1.34 11.36
C LEU A 154 -13.65 2.44 11.19
N GLY A 155 -13.22 3.71 11.10
CA GLY A 155 -14.10 4.83 10.77
C GLY A 155 -14.83 4.63 9.44
N MET A 156 -14.10 4.22 8.39
CA MET A 156 -14.68 3.89 7.08
C MET A 156 -15.61 2.67 7.12
N ALA A 157 -15.35 1.71 8.02
CA ALA A 157 -16.21 0.57 8.29
C ALA A 157 -17.47 0.96 9.11
N GLY A 158 -17.53 2.20 9.61
CA GLY A 158 -18.66 2.81 10.32
C GLY A 158 -18.62 2.67 11.84
N TYR A 159 -17.45 2.38 12.40
CA TYR A 159 -17.23 2.47 13.83
C TYR A 159 -16.86 3.90 14.23
N ASP A 160 -17.26 4.30 15.43
CA ASP A 160 -16.76 5.53 16.04
C ASP A 160 -15.42 5.23 16.73
N VAL A 161 -14.34 5.85 16.27
CA VAL A 161 -12.98 5.64 16.79
C VAL A 161 -12.35 6.91 17.33
N GLY A 162 -13.09 8.02 17.41
CA GLY A 162 -12.52 9.31 17.77
C GLY A 162 -11.47 9.79 16.75
N ALA A 163 -10.34 10.29 17.26
CA ALA A 163 -9.26 10.84 16.44
C ALA A 163 -8.42 9.75 15.75
N ILE A 164 -7.95 10.04 14.54
CA ILE A 164 -6.91 9.25 13.88
C ILE A 164 -5.58 9.83 14.34
N ASP A 165 -5.03 9.29 15.43
CA ASP A 165 -3.85 9.80 16.11
C ASP A 165 -2.71 8.78 16.20
N GLY A 166 -2.96 7.53 15.79
CA GLY A 166 -1.98 6.44 15.88
C GLY A 166 -1.71 5.99 17.31
N VAL A 167 -2.60 6.30 18.26
CA VAL A 167 -2.48 5.95 19.68
C VAL A 167 -3.62 5.03 20.14
N ALA A 168 -3.26 4.02 20.93
CA ALA A 168 -4.17 2.98 21.42
C ALA A 168 -4.97 3.47 22.64
N GLY A 169 -5.89 4.41 22.41
CA GLY A 169 -6.83 4.89 23.42
C GLY A 169 -7.89 3.85 23.81
N ALA A 170 -8.56 4.06 24.94
CA ALA A 170 -9.58 3.13 25.46
C ALA A 170 -10.72 2.87 24.45
N MET A 171 -11.15 3.89 23.70
CA MET A 171 -12.17 3.74 22.66
C MET A 171 -11.65 2.90 21.48
N THR A 172 -10.46 3.22 20.97
CA THR A 172 -9.80 2.48 19.89
C THR A 172 -9.67 1.01 20.24
N ASN A 173 -9.17 0.70 21.44
CA ASN A 173 -8.98 -0.68 21.89
C ASN A 173 -10.30 -1.44 21.96
N ARG A 174 -11.33 -0.86 22.59
CA ARG A 174 -12.65 -1.49 22.70
C ARG A 174 -13.27 -1.81 21.34
N VAL A 175 -13.17 -0.87 20.39
CA VAL A 175 -13.70 -1.05 19.03
C VAL A 175 -12.89 -2.08 18.25
N LEU A 176 -11.57 -2.05 18.37
CA LEU A 176 -10.68 -2.98 17.70
C LEU A 176 -10.87 -4.41 18.21
N GLU A 177 -11.01 -4.60 19.51
CA GLU A 177 -11.33 -5.90 20.14
C GLU A 177 -12.68 -6.44 19.65
N ASP A 178 -13.73 -5.61 19.64
CA ASP A 178 -15.05 -6.00 19.12
C ASP A 178 -14.99 -6.39 17.63
N PHE A 179 -14.23 -5.64 16.84
CA PHE A 179 -14.01 -5.96 15.43
C PHE A 179 -13.27 -7.30 15.27
N MET A 180 -12.16 -7.49 15.99
CA MET A 180 -11.34 -8.70 15.89
C MET A 180 -12.12 -9.94 16.31
N ALA A 181 -12.91 -9.87 17.38
CA ALA A 181 -13.79 -10.95 17.80
C ALA A 181 -14.85 -11.29 16.73
N LYS A 182 -15.47 -10.28 16.10
CA LYS A 182 -16.43 -10.50 15.00
C LYS A 182 -15.77 -11.05 13.74
N ALA A 183 -14.49 -10.78 13.53
CA ALA A 183 -13.72 -11.23 12.38
C ALA A 183 -13.05 -12.61 12.59
N GLY A 184 -13.08 -13.17 13.81
CA GLY A 184 -12.37 -14.40 14.16
C GLY A 184 -10.85 -14.22 14.18
N LEU A 185 -10.37 -13.06 14.64
CA LEU A 185 -8.96 -12.65 14.67
C LEU A 185 -8.45 -12.40 16.10
N GLU A 186 -9.00 -13.08 17.10
CA GLU A 186 -8.68 -12.89 18.51
C GLU A 186 -7.21 -13.20 18.83
N ASP A 187 -6.61 -14.15 18.10
CA ASP A 187 -5.22 -14.55 18.27
C ASP A 187 -4.23 -13.67 17.50
N ALA A 188 -4.72 -12.77 16.64
CA ALA A 188 -3.87 -11.89 15.84
C ALA A 188 -3.39 -10.69 16.67
N ALA A 189 -2.16 -10.21 16.40
CA ALA A 189 -1.75 -8.94 16.98
C ALA A 189 -2.63 -7.79 16.43
N PRO A 190 -3.07 -6.82 17.26
CA PRO A 190 -4.03 -5.79 16.82
C PRO A 190 -3.55 -4.94 15.64
N THR A 191 -2.26 -4.62 15.57
CA THR A 191 -1.63 -3.86 14.48
C THR A 191 -1.13 -4.74 13.33
N SER A 192 -1.47 -6.03 13.33
CA SER A 192 -0.96 -6.96 12.32
C SER A 192 -1.50 -6.67 10.92
N PRO A 193 -0.73 -7.02 9.87
CA PRO A 193 -1.19 -6.97 8.49
C PRO A 193 -2.50 -7.73 8.23
N GLU A 194 -2.80 -8.76 9.02
CA GLU A 194 -4.03 -9.55 8.90
C GLU A 194 -5.26 -8.74 9.29
N VAL A 195 -5.23 -8.07 10.45
CA VAL A 195 -6.30 -7.20 10.93
C VAL A 195 -6.56 -6.06 9.95
N VAL A 196 -5.49 -5.42 9.44
CA VAL A 196 -5.60 -4.36 8.42
C VAL A 196 -6.27 -4.88 7.15
N ARG A 197 -5.89 -6.07 6.66
CA ARG A 197 -6.52 -6.68 5.47
C ARG A 197 -7.99 -7.02 5.69
N ALA A 198 -8.36 -7.51 6.87
CA ALA A 198 -9.74 -7.79 7.21
C ALA A 198 -10.59 -6.51 7.20
N LEU A 199 -10.07 -5.40 7.76
CA LEU A 199 -10.73 -4.10 7.71
C LEU A 199 -10.91 -3.60 6.28
N ILE A 200 -9.88 -3.69 5.42
CA ILE A 200 -9.99 -3.36 3.99
C ILE A 200 -11.12 -4.15 3.34
N ALA A 201 -11.24 -5.45 3.63
CA ALA A 201 -12.29 -6.30 3.07
C ALA A 201 -13.70 -5.84 3.52
N VAL A 202 -13.87 -5.46 4.79
CA VAL A 202 -15.12 -4.90 5.30
C VAL A 202 -15.47 -3.59 4.61
N VAL A 203 -14.51 -2.66 4.50
CA VAL A 203 -14.72 -1.37 3.83
C VAL A 203 -15.10 -1.56 2.37
N ARG A 204 -14.41 -2.43 1.62
CA ARG A 204 -14.76 -2.77 0.22
C ARG A 204 -16.16 -3.37 0.11
N LYS A 205 -16.51 -4.30 1.00
CA LYS A 205 -17.85 -4.91 1.04
C LYS A 205 -18.93 -3.88 1.36
N ARG A 206 -18.63 -2.89 2.20
CA ARG A 206 -19.53 -1.77 2.47
C ARG A 206 -19.67 -0.89 1.24
N GLN A 207 -18.58 -0.46 0.62
CA GLN A 207 -18.62 0.38 -0.59
C GLN A 207 -19.37 -0.26 -1.76
N THR A 208 -19.20 -1.56 -1.98
CA THR A 208 -19.96 -2.29 -3.01
C THR A 208 -21.46 -2.33 -2.72
N LYS A 209 -21.88 -2.30 -1.45
CA LYS A 209 -23.28 -2.15 -1.04
C LYS A 209 -23.77 -0.70 -1.06
N SER A 210 -22.87 0.26 -0.78
CA SER A 210 -23.16 1.70 -0.77
C SER A 210 -23.15 2.35 -2.16
N GLY A 211 -22.68 1.62 -3.19
CA GLY A 211 -22.73 2.09 -4.56
C GLY A 211 -24.17 2.39 -4.96
N LEU A 212 -24.44 3.64 -5.37
CA LEU A 212 -25.73 4.01 -5.93
C LEU A 212 -25.96 3.16 -7.20
N GLN A 213 -26.81 2.14 -7.10
CA GLN A 213 -27.29 1.41 -8.27
C GLN A 213 -28.47 2.18 -8.85
N VAL A 214 -28.28 2.72 -10.05
CA VAL A 214 -29.35 3.34 -10.83
C VAL A 214 -29.75 2.35 -11.92
N CYS A 215 -30.96 1.80 -11.81
CA CYS A 215 -31.54 0.90 -12.79
C CYS A 215 -32.62 1.63 -13.60
N ASN A 216 -32.61 1.52 -14.92
CA ASN A 216 -33.66 2.03 -15.77
C ASN A 216 -34.65 0.91 -16.10
N GLU A 217 -35.78 0.87 -15.40
CA GLU A 217 -36.85 -0.10 -15.66
C GLU A 217 -37.87 0.39 -16.69
N THR A 218 -37.62 1.55 -17.31
CA THR A 218 -38.53 2.15 -18.28
C THR A 218 -38.15 1.77 -19.70
N ARG A 219 -39.11 1.89 -20.62
CA ARG A 219 -38.85 1.75 -22.07
C ARG A 219 -38.14 2.96 -22.71
N HIS A 220 -37.83 3.97 -21.92
CA HIS A 220 -37.26 5.24 -22.39
C HIS A 220 -35.79 5.34 -22.01
N LEU A 221 -35.02 6.09 -22.80
CA LEU A 221 -33.64 6.39 -22.47
C LEU A 221 -33.59 7.32 -21.27
N VAL A 222 -33.03 6.84 -20.16
CA VAL A 222 -32.82 7.64 -18.95
C VAL A 222 -31.36 8.04 -18.85
N TRP A 223 -31.14 9.31 -18.51
CA TRP A 223 -29.85 9.82 -18.11
C TRP A 223 -29.91 10.27 -16.66
N THR A 224 -28.84 10.03 -15.92
CA THR A 224 -28.77 10.43 -14.51
C THR A 224 -27.52 11.24 -14.22
N THR A 225 -27.62 12.04 -13.18
CA THR A 225 -26.52 12.78 -12.56
C THR A 225 -26.51 12.43 -11.08
N ILE A 226 -25.32 12.34 -10.49
CA ILE A 226 -25.17 12.08 -9.07
C ILE A 226 -24.66 13.34 -8.37
N GLY A 227 -25.28 13.68 -7.24
CA GLY A 227 -24.76 14.66 -6.29
C GLY A 227 -23.94 13.94 -5.23
N LEU A 228 -22.70 14.38 -5.03
CA LEU A 228 -21.81 13.83 -4.02
C LEU A 228 -21.44 14.94 -3.04
N HIS A 229 -21.54 14.66 -1.75
CA HIS A 229 -20.95 15.53 -0.74
C HIS A 229 -19.42 15.46 -0.85
N GLN A 230 -18.78 16.63 -0.89
CA GLN A 230 -17.33 16.82 -0.86
C GLN A 230 -17.01 17.87 0.23
N GLY A 231 -16.85 17.39 1.47
CA GLY A 231 -16.80 18.25 2.65
C GLY A 231 -18.17 18.91 2.90
N GLU A 232 -18.20 20.22 3.10
CA GLU A 232 -19.44 21.00 3.20
C GLU A 232 -20.10 21.31 1.84
N ASN A 233 -19.38 21.07 0.74
CA ASN A 233 -19.86 21.37 -0.61
C ASN A 233 -20.57 20.16 -1.23
N ILE A 234 -21.52 20.42 -2.14
CA ILE A 234 -22.11 19.39 -2.99
C ILE A 234 -21.52 19.54 -4.39
N VAL A 235 -20.89 18.49 -4.90
CA VAL A 235 -20.40 18.42 -6.28
C VAL A 235 -21.26 17.47 -7.10
N THR A 236 -21.66 17.91 -8.29
CA THR A 236 -22.46 17.11 -9.21
C THR A 236 -21.56 16.48 -10.27
N ARG A 237 -21.85 15.23 -10.62
CA ARG A 237 -21.19 14.49 -11.70
C ARG A 237 -22.25 13.80 -12.55
N GLY A 238 -22.05 13.77 -13.87
CA GLY A 238 -23.02 13.25 -14.84
C GLY A 238 -22.65 13.74 -16.24
N TRP A 239 -23.32 13.40 -17.33
CA TRP A 239 -24.55 12.67 -17.58
C TRP A 239 -24.28 11.19 -17.86
N TYR A 240 -24.79 10.29 -17.03
CA TYR A 240 -24.63 8.86 -17.23
C TYR A 240 -25.86 8.30 -17.92
N ARG A 241 -25.64 7.67 -19.08
CA ARG A 241 -26.68 6.89 -19.74
C ARG A 241 -26.97 5.64 -18.90
N VAL A 242 -28.21 5.50 -18.45
CA VAL A 242 -28.67 4.33 -17.71
C VAL A 242 -29.35 3.40 -18.70
N LEU A 243 -28.71 2.26 -18.95
CA LEU A 243 -29.20 1.23 -19.86
C LEU A 243 -30.36 0.44 -19.25
#